data_AF-A0A6B2UNX0-F1
#
_entry.id   AF-A0A6B2UNX0-F1
#
_cell.length_a   1.000
_cell.length_b   1.000
_cell.length_c   1.000
_cell.angle_alpha   90.00
_cell.angle_beta   90.00
_cell.angle_gamma   90.00
#
_symmetry.space_group_name_H-M   'P 1'
#
loop_
_entity.id
_entity.type
_entity.pdbx_description
1 polymer ?
#
loop_
_entity_poly.entity_id
_entity_poly.type
_entity_poly.pdbx_seq_one_letter_code
_entity_poly.pdbx_strand_id
1 'polypeptide(L)' 'MTTAVAGARARVRIEARADGRGGTALPVLSGEGPLAVRRTRGTAGAAHVVLVGAMG' A
#
# COMPACT_ATOMS: atom_id res chain seq x y z
N MET A 1 23.39 19.45 18.00
CA MET A 1 22.72 19.90 16.77
C MET A 1 21.51 18.98 16.58
N THR A 2 20.30 19.45 16.85
CA THR A 2 19.08 18.63 16.80
C THR A 2 18.44 18.80 15.43
N THR A 3 18.39 17.72 14.64
CA THR A 3 17.72 17.74 13.33
C THR A 3 16.21 17.72 13.54
N ALA A 4 15.49 18.71 13.00
CA ALA A 4 14.04 18.68 12.98
C ALA A 4 13.56 17.62 11.99
N VAL A 5 12.70 16.70 12.43
CA VAL A 5 12.09 15.70 11.53
C VAL A 5 10.98 16.39 10.75
N ALA A 6 11.16 16.55 9.44
CA ALA A 6 10.11 17.04 8.57
C ALA A 6 9.07 15.93 8.33
N GLY A 7 7.78 16.23 8.46
CA GLY A 7 6.72 15.28 8.16
C GLY A 7 6.68 14.92 6.67
N ALA A 8 6.32 13.68 6.34
CA ALA A 8 6.19 13.21 4.97
C ALA A 8 4.80 13.50 4.37
N ARG A 9 4.77 13.87 3.08
CA ARG A 9 3.56 13.85 2.25
C ARG A 9 3.72 12.80 1.16
N ALA A 10 2.73 11.94 1.04
CA ALA A 10 2.72 10.83 0.08
C ALA A 10 1.30 10.57 -0.41
N ARG A 11 1.18 9.89 -1.55
CA ARG A 11 -0.11 9.45 -2.10
C ARG A 11 -0.05 7.98 -2.42
N VAL A 12 -1.16 7.30 -2.24
CA VAL A 12 -1.31 5.89 -2.57
C VAL A 12 -2.64 5.71 -3.27
N ARG A 13 -2.63 4.92 -4.35
CA ARG A 13 -3.84 4.48 -5.05
C ARG A 13 -3.92 2.96 -5.02
N ILE A 14 -5.02 2.48 -4.47
CA ILE A 14 -5.37 1.06 -4.39
C ILE A 14 -6.77 0.92 -4.95
N GLU A 15 -6.94 -0.02 -5.88
CA GLU A 15 -8.25 -0.41 -6.35
C GLU A 15 -8.51 -1.87 -5.98
N ALA A 16 -9.68 -2.14 -5.40
CA ALA A 16 -10.14 -3.48 -5.09
C ALA A 16 -11.38 -3.81 -5.91
N ARG A 17 -11.38 -4.99 -6.52
CA ARG A 17 -12.51 -5.50 -7.30
C ARG A 17 -12.73 -6.96 -6.97
N ALA A 18 -13.97 -7.44 -7.09
CA ALA A 18 -14.23 -8.88 -7.08
C ALA A 18 -13.48 -9.54 -8.24
N ASP A 19 -12.86 -10.69 -8.01
CA ASP A 19 -12.08 -11.43 -9.03
C ASP A 19 -12.89 -12.48 -9.80
N GLY A 20 -14.18 -12.65 -9.46
CA GLY A 20 -15.09 -13.64 -10.04
C GLY A 20 -14.97 -15.07 -9.50
N ARG A 21 -14.04 -15.33 -8.57
CA ARG A 21 -13.75 -16.66 -7.97
C ARG A 21 -13.92 -16.67 -6.45
N GLY A 22 -14.60 -15.67 -5.90
CA GLY A 22 -14.72 -15.46 -4.46
C GLY A 22 -13.51 -14.75 -3.84
N GLY A 23 -12.61 -14.20 -4.66
CA GLY A 23 -11.44 -13.43 -4.26
C GLY A 23 -11.55 -11.94 -4.57
N THR A 24 -10.51 -11.21 -4.15
CA THR A 24 -10.36 -9.77 -4.42
C THR A 24 -9.14 -9.54 -5.32
N ALA A 25 -9.34 -8.95 -6.49
CA ALA A 25 -8.29 -8.50 -7.37
C ALA A 25 -7.85 -7.07 -7.00
N LEU A 26 -6.56 -6.78 -7.11
CA LEU A 26 -5.98 -5.46 -6.89
C LEU A 26 -5.36 -4.90 -8.18
N PRO A 27 -6.15 -4.49 -9.19
CA PRO A 27 -5.66 -4.06 -10.50
C PRO A 27 -4.80 -2.78 -10.45
N VAL A 28 -4.98 -1.94 -9.43
CA VAL A 28 -4.14 -0.75 -9.20
C VAL A 28 -3.51 -0.87 -7.83
N LEU A 29 -2.17 -0.83 -7.80
CA LEU A 29 -1.34 -0.69 -6.62
C LEU A 29 -0.18 0.24 -6.95
N SER A 30 -0.31 1.49 -6.53
CA SER A 30 0.66 2.54 -6.82
C SER A 30 0.88 3.41 -5.58
N GLY A 31 2.15 3.71 -5.29
CA GLY A 31 2.56 4.63 -4.24
C GLY A 31 3.47 5.71 -4.82
N GLU A 32 3.33 6.93 -4.31
CA GLU A 32 4.14 8.09 -4.65
C GLU A 32 4.91 8.59 -3.43
N GLY A 33 6.09 9.17 -3.67
CA GLY A 33 6.93 9.72 -2.62
C GLY A 33 7.49 8.61 -1.71
N PRO A 34 7.58 8.83 -0.38
CA PRO A 34 8.26 7.91 0.53
C PRO A 34 7.47 6.65 0.89
N LEU A 35 6.32 6.39 0.26
CA LEU A 35 5.51 5.20 0.52
C LEU A 35 5.65 4.15 -0.58
N ALA A 36 6.04 2.93 -0.21
CA ALA A 36 5.99 1.76 -1.06
C ALA A 36 4.76 0.90 -0.75
N VAL A 37 4.13 0.34 -1.79
CA VAL A 37 2.98 -0.57 -1.67
C VAL A 37 3.42 -2.00 -1.92
N ARG A 38 3.12 -2.93 -1.01
CA ARG A 38 3.47 -4.35 -1.17
C ARG A 38 2.28 -5.25 -0.91
N ARG A 39 2.00 -6.18 -1.82
CA ARG A 39 1.05 -7.25 -1.56
C ARG A 39 1.61 -8.19 -0.50
N THR A 40 0.76 -8.60 0.42
CA THR A 40 1.07 -9.64 1.40
C THR A 40 0.08 -10.79 1.26
N ARG A 41 0.36 -11.91 1.94
CA ARG A 41 -0.55 -13.05 1.95
C ARG A 41 -1.89 -12.62 2.58
N GLY A 42 -2.96 -12.77 1.83
CA GLY A 42 -4.33 -12.55 2.30
C GLY A 42 -4.91 -13.73 3.06
N THR A 43 -6.12 -13.55 3.57
CA THR A 43 -6.98 -14.62 4.09
C THR A 43 -8.08 -14.92 3.06
N ALA A 44 -8.83 -16.02 3.25
CA ALA A 44 -9.82 -16.51 2.30
C ALA A 44 -10.68 -15.39 1.67
N GLY A 45 -10.52 -15.19 0.36
CA GLY A 45 -11.25 -14.21 -0.44
C GLY A 45 -10.75 -12.76 -0.37
N ALA A 46 -9.90 -12.41 0.59
CA ALA A 46 -9.40 -11.06 0.79
C ALA A 46 -7.98 -10.87 0.22
N ALA A 47 -7.74 -9.72 -0.40
CA ALA A 47 -6.40 -9.29 -0.77
C ALA A 47 -5.82 -8.37 0.31
N HIS A 48 -4.57 -8.60 0.70
CA HIS A 48 -3.87 -7.79 1.70
C HIS A 48 -2.72 -7.00 1.09
N VAL A 49 -2.52 -5.79 1.60
CA VAL A 49 -1.47 -4.86 1.17
C VAL A 49 -0.91 -4.14 2.39
N VAL A 50 0.40 -3.96 2.40
CA VAL A 50 1.13 -3.17 3.41
C VAL A 50 1.72 -1.95 2.73
N LEU A 51 1.59 -0.81 3.41
CA LEU A 51 2.26 0.43 3.05
C LEU A 51 3.51 0.57 3.91
N VAL A 52 4.68 0.67 3.28
CA VAL A 52 5.96 0.84 3.96
C VAL A 52 6.45 2.25 3.72
N GLY A 53 6.63 3.02 4.79
CA GLY A 53 7.30 4.32 4.73
C GLY A 53 8.81 4.18 4.78
N ALA A 54 9.51 4.97 3.97
CA ALA A 54 10.95 5.14 4.14
C ALA A 54 11.22 5.81 5.50
N MET A 55 12.11 5.21 6.30
CA MET A 55 12.66 5.86 7.49
C MET A 55 13.91 6.61 7.05
N GLY A 56 13.80 7.93 6.95
CA GLY A 56 14.87 8.87 6.67
C GLY A 56 14.67 10.13 7.50
#